data_AF-A0A358ST70-F1
#
_entry.id   AF-A0A358ST70-F1
#
_cell.length_a   1.000
_cell.length_b   1.000
_cell.length_c   1.000
_cell.angle_alpha   90.00
_cell.angle_beta   90.00
_cell.angle_gamma   90.00
#
_symmetry.space_group_name_H-M   'P 1'
#
loop_
_entity.id
_entity.type
_entity.pdbx_description
1 polymer ?
#
loop_
_entity_poly.entity_id
_entity_poly.type
_entity_poly.pdbx_seq_one_letter_code
_entity_poly.pdbx_strand_id
1 'polypeptide(L)'
;GDDSLTLSCFDYEVSARVEVAAEVAEPGTALVPGRLLADITRSLPPMPAEFSSADDMVGLSCGNAEFTLVSLPVGEYPALPEPPAPAGVVDGGVLAAAAAQVVPAASRDDTLPILTAVCLDIDGAAMTLAATDRYRL
;
A
#
# COMPACT_ATOMS: atom_id res chain seq x y z
N GLY A 1 -7.87 18.49 -3.54
CA GLY A 1 -7.33 19.86 -3.43
C GLY A 1 -5.85 19.73 -3.60
N ASP A 2 -5.19 20.68 -4.24
CA ASP A 2 -3.83 20.55 -4.79
C ASP A 2 -2.71 20.36 -3.74
N ASP A 3 -3.03 20.03 -2.49
CA ASP A 3 -2.14 19.93 -1.33
C ASP A 3 -2.01 18.48 -0.79
N SER A 4 -1.84 17.52 -1.68
CA SER A 4 -1.71 16.11 -1.29
C SER A 4 -0.66 15.38 -2.11
N LEU A 5 0.16 14.58 -1.43
CA LEU A 5 1.02 13.58 -2.04
C LEU A 5 0.30 12.23 -2.02
N THR A 6 0.07 11.65 -3.20
CA THR A 6 -0.37 10.26 -3.33
C THR A 6 0.83 9.35 -3.54
N LEU A 7 0.98 8.34 -2.69
CA LEU A 7 1.92 7.23 -2.85
C LEU A 7 1.15 5.98 -3.27
N SER A 8 1.61 5.31 -4.33
CA SER A 8 0.99 4.09 -4.83
C SER A 8 2.02 3.00 -5.12
N CYS A 9 1.65 1.74 -4.88
CA CYS A 9 2.41 0.58 -5.30
C CYS A 9 1.47 -0.52 -5.85
N PHE A 10 2.02 -1.38 -6.71
CA PHE A 10 1.31 -2.47 -7.37
C PHE A 10 2.27 -3.57 -7.80
N ASP A 11 1.88 -4.82 -7.58
CA ASP A 11 2.64 -6.02 -7.95
C ASP A 11 1.86 -7.00 -8.86
N TYR A 12 0.79 -6.52 -9.51
CA TYR A 12 -0.19 -7.28 -10.30
C TYR A 12 -1.25 -8.06 -9.52
N GLU A 13 -1.06 -8.28 -8.22
CA GLU A 13 -2.05 -8.96 -7.37
C GLU A 13 -2.63 -7.99 -6.31
N VAL A 14 -1.76 -7.18 -5.72
CA VAL A 14 -2.06 -6.23 -4.66
C VAL A 14 -1.67 -4.84 -5.13
N SER A 15 -2.58 -3.88 -4.94
CA SER A 15 -2.26 -2.46 -4.99
C SER A 15 -2.48 -1.83 -3.63
N ALA A 16 -1.65 -0.85 -3.29
CA ALA A 16 -1.88 0.01 -2.15
C ALA A 16 -1.74 1.46 -2.57
N ARG A 17 -2.57 2.31 -1.98
CA ARG A 17 -2.56 3.76 -2.18
C ARG A 17 -2.68 4.44 -0.83
N VAL A 18 -1.83 5.42 -0.59
CA VAL A 18 -1.87 6.28 0.60
C VAL A 18 -1.83 7.72 0.13
N GLU A 19 -2.68 8.54 0.74
CA GLU A 19 -2.68 9.98 0.54
C GLU A 19 -2.16 10.64 1.81
N VAL A 20 -1.19 11.54 1.66
CA VAL A 20 -0.57 12.30 2.74
C VAL A 20 -0.74 13.78 2.43
N ALA A 21 -1.10 14.58 3.43
CA ALA A 21 -1.12 16.03 3.27
C ALA A 21 0.28 16.54 2.95
N ALA A 22 0.41 17.37 1.92
CA ALA A 22 1.69 17.90 1.47
C ALA A 22 1.48 19.28 0.83
N GLU A 23 2.43 20.20 1.02
CA GLU A 23 2.43 21.45 0.26
C GLU A 23 3.05 21.18 -1.12
N VAL A 24 2.26 21.40 -2.19
CA VAL A 24 2.70 21.10 -3.57
C VAL A 24 2.96 22.42 -4.29
N ALA A 25 4.24 22.76 -4.45
CA ALA A 25 4.64 23.91 -5.24
C ALA A 25 4.42 23.67 -6.75
N GLU A 26 4.83 22.49 -7.24
CA GLU A 26 4.72 22.10 -8.64
C GLU A 26 4.10 20.69 -8.75
N PRO A 27 2.90 20.54 -9.34
CA PRO A 27 2.28 19.24 -9.53
C PRO A 27 3.09 18.36 -10.49
N GLY A 28 3.22 17.09 -10.15
CA GLY A 28 3.95 16.14 -10.97
C GLY A 28 3.79 14.70 -10.50
N THR A 29 4.37 13.78 -11.27
CA THR A 29 4.40 12.36 -10.96
C THR A 29 5.79 11.83 -11.24
N ALA A 30 6.35 11.08 -10.29
CA ALA A 30 7.61 10.37 -10.46
C ALA A 30 7.44 8.92 -10.00
N LEU A 31 8.16 8.01 -10.66
CA LEU A 31 8.25 6.62 -10.26
C LEU A 31 9.66 6.37 -9.74
N VAL A 32 9.79 5.82 -8.53
CA VAL A 32 11.09 5.55 -7.90
C VAL A 32 11.12 4.14 -7.28
N PRO A 33 12.32 3.57 -7.04
CA PRO A 33 12.42 2.30 -6.34
C PRO A 33 11.86 2.39 -4.91
N GLY A 34 10.67 1.81 -4.69
CA GLY A 34 9.92 1.97 -3.43
C GLY A 34 10.68 1.50 -2.19
N ARG A 35 11.45 0.40 -2.27
CA ARG A 35 12.27 -0.07 -1.14
C ARG A 35 13.35 0.93 -0.75
N LEU A 36 14.04 1.51 -1.73
CA LEU A 36 15.08 2.51 -1.47
C LEU A 36 14.48 3.77 -0.85
N LEU A 37 13.35 4.25 -1.37
CA LEU A 37 12.63 5.38 -0.79
C LEU A 37 12.20 5.09 0.67
N ALA A 38 11.68 3.90 0.95
CA ALA A 38 11.29 3.49 2.29
C ALA A 38 12.48 3.42 3.27
N ASP A 39 13.63 2.91 2.80
CA ASP A 39 14.85 2.84 3.61
C ASP A 39 15.41 4.25 3.90
N ILE A 40 15.41 5.14 2.91
CA ILE A 40 15.83 6.54 3.09
C ILE A 40 14.90 7.26 4.08
N THR A 41 13.59 7.22 3.84
CA THR A 41 12.60 7.93 4.69
C THR A 41 12.62 7.46 6.14
N ARG A 42 12.91 6.18 6.40
CA ARG A 42 13.09 5.65 7.77
C ARG A 42 14.32 6.22 8.48
N SER A 43 15.33 6.65 7.74
CA SER A 43 16.57 7.22 8.28
C SER A 43 16.52 8.74 8.50
N LEU A 44 15.46 9.40 8.00
CA LEU A 44 15.33 10.86 8.09
C LEU A 44 15.05 11.32 9.53
N PRO A 45 15.54 12.52 9.90
CA PRO A 45 15.14 13.15 11.14
C PRO A 45 13.66 13.54 11.12
N PRO A 46 13.01 13.73 12.29
CA PRO A 46 11.61 14.14 12.38
C PRO A 46 11.42 15.63 12.06
N MET A 47 11.69 16.00 10.81
CA MET A 47 11.60 17.35 10.26
C MET A 47 10.91 17.30 8.89
N PRO A 48 10.42 18.43 8.35
CA PRO A 48 9.87 18.46 7.00
C PRO A 48 10.86 17.90 5.98
N ALA A 49 10.36 17.05 5.08
CA ALA A 49 11.10 16.53 3.95
C ALA A 49 10.57 17.18 2.67
N GLU A 50 11.47 17.72 1.87
CA GLU A 50 11.15 18.33 0.59
C GLU A 50 11.51 17.36 -0.54
N PHE A 51 10.63 17.27 -1.53
CA PHE A 51 10.82 16.46 -2.72
C PHE A 51 10.85 17.37 -3.94
N SER A 52 11.78 17.12 -4.85
CA SER A 52 11.88 17.83 -6.14
C SER A 52 12.11 16.84 -7.26
N SER A 53 11.40 16.97 -8.38
CA SER A 53 11.66 16.17 -9.58
C SER A 53 12.34 17.01 -10.64
N ALA A 54 13.45 16.53 -11.19
CA ALA A 54 14.14 17.15 -12.32
C ALA A 54 14.64 16.05 -13.27
N ASP A 55 14.24 16.13 -14.54
CA ASP A 55 14.53 15.12 -15.56
C ASP A 55 14.20 13.69 -15.07
N ASP A 56 15.18 12.79 -15.10
CA ASP A 56 15.08 11.41 -14.64
C ASP A 56 15.51 11.24 -13.17
N MET A 57 15.41 12.29 -12.35
CA MET A 57 15.86 12.27 -10.96
C MET A 57 14.81 12.84 -10.00
N VAL A 58 14.71 12.24 -8.81
CA VAL A 58 13.98 12.79 -7.66
C VAL A 58 14.98 13.13 -6.57
N GLY A 59 15.06 14.41 -6.24
CA GLY A 59 15.75 14.93 -5.07
C GLY A 59 14.88 14.83 -3.82
N LEU A 60 15.50 14.51 -2.70
CA LEU A 60 14.91 14.53 -1.37
C LEU A 60 15.87 15.27 -0.42
N SER A 61 15.39 16.32 0.24
CA SER A 61 16.14 17.02 1.28
C SER A 61 15.37 17.02 2.60
N CYS A 62 16.09 16.92 3.71
CA CYS A 62 15.52 16.99 5.06
C CYS A 62 16.60 17.46 6.05
N GLY A 63 16.58 18.75 6.37
CA GLY A 63 17.67 19.39 7.13
C GLY A 63 18.99 19.32 6.37
N ASN A 64 19.99 18.64 6.95
CA ASN A 64 21.32 18.46 6.33
C ASN A 64 21.43 17.17 5.51
N ALA A 65 20.37 16.37 5.42
CA ALA A 65 20.34 15.13 4.66
C ALA A 65 19.85 15.42 3.23
N GLU A 66 20.62 15.00 2.24
CA GLU A 66 20.30 15.15 0.82
C GLU A 66 20.46 13.80 0.12
N PHE A 67 19.46 13.43 -0.67
CA PHE A 67 19.45 12.20 -1.45
C PHE A 67 18.98 12.49 -2.86
N THR A 68 19.45 11.70 -3.81
CA THR A 68 18.95 11.71 -5.17
C THR A 68 18.64 10.28 -5.62
N LEU A 69 17.44 10.09 -6.12
CA LEU A 69 16.91 8.83 -6.63
C LEU A 69 16.82 8.93 -8.14
N VAL A 70 17.22 7.88 -8.85
CA VAL A 70 16.95 7.76 -10.28
C VAL A 70 15.48 7.40 -10.45
N SER A 71 14.77 8.20 -11.23
CA SER A 71 13.39 7.96 -11.64
C SER A 71 13.32 6.84 -12.66
N LEU A 72 12.23 6.09 -12.61
CA LEU A 72 11.86 5.10 -13.61
C LEU A 72 10.82 5.71 -14.57
N PRO A 73 10.68 5.19 -15.80
CA PRO A 73 9.70 5.68 -16.76
C PRO A 73 8.28 5.50 -16.23
N VAL A 74 7.60 6.60 -15.87
CA VAL A 74 6.23 6.56 -15.37
C VAL A 74 5.27 5.91 -16.38
N GLY A 75 5.49 6.13 -17.68
CA GLY A 75 4.68 5.54 -18.75
C GLY A 75 4.78 4.02 -18.89
N GLU A 76 5.79 3.39 -18.26
CA GLU A 76 5.90 1.93 -18.19
C GLU A 76 5.19 1.36 -16.97
N TYR A 77 4.77 2.20 -16.01
CA TYR A 77 4.03 1.75 -14.85
C TYR A 77 2.60 1.38 -15.25
N PRO A 78 2.11 0.18 -14.91
CA PRO A 78 0.75 -0.22 -15.23
C PRO A 78 -0.26 0.70 -14.55
N ALA A 79 -1.42 0.87 -15.19
CA ALA A 79 -2.54 1.55 -14.56
C ALA A 79 -3.00 0.78 -13.33
N LEU A 80 -3.17 1.50 -12.21
CA LEU A 80 -3.68 0.91 -10.99
C LEU A 80 -5.16 0.54 -11.19
N PRO A 81 -5.61 -0.61 -10.67
CA PRO A 81 -7.02 -0.98 -10.73
C PRO A 81 -7.86 0.04 -9.95
N GLU A 82 -9.03 0.38 -10.48
CA GLU A 82 -10.00 1.17 -9.74
C GLU A 82 -10.67 0.29 -8.68
N PRO A 83 -10.73 0.74 -7.41
CA PRO A 83 -11.41 -0.01 -6.37
C PRO A 83 -12.92 -0.09 -6.68
N PRO A 84 -13.57 -1.23 -6.42
CA PRO A 84 -15.02 -1.34 -6.56
C PRO A 84 -15.72 -0.44 -5.54
N ALA A 85 -17.03 -0.23 -5.74
CA ALA A 85 -17.85 0.49 -4.77
C ALA A 85 -17.77 -0.17 -3.38
N PRO A 86 -17.68 0.61 -2.29
CA PRO A 86 -17.61 0.04 -0.94
C PRO A 86 -18.86 -0.79 -0.61
N ALA A 87 -18.64 -2.02 -0.11
CA ALA A 87 -19.72 -2.88 0.39
C ALA A 87 -20.20 -2.48 1.80
N GLY A 88 -19.38 -1.77 2.56
CA GLY A 88 -19.67 -1.35 3.93
C GLY A 88 -18.46 -0.72 4.61
N VAL A 89 -18.59 -0.40 5.90
CA VAL A 89 -17.52 0.13 6.75
C VAL A 89 -17.46 -0.67 8.04
N VAL A 90 -16.26 -1.04 8.44
CA VAL A 90 -15.98 -1.74 9.70
C VAL A 90 -14.82 -1.06 10.42
N ASP A 91 -14.72 -1.26 11.73
CA ASP A 91 -13.52 -0.85 12.45
C ASP A 91 -12.31 -1.69 11.99
N GLY A 92 -11.25 -1.01 11.53
CA GLY A 92 -10.07 -1.67 10.99
C GLY A 92 -9.31 -2.50 12.04
N GLY A 93 -9.31 -2.08 13.30
CA GLY A 93 -8.70 -2.83 14.39
C GLY A 93 -9.46 -4.12 14.70
N VAL A 94 -10.79 -4.07 14.70
CA VAL A 94 -11.66 -5.24 14.85
C VAL A 94 -11.48 -6.22 13.69
N LEU A 95 -11.48 -5.73 12.44
CA LEU A 95 -11.23 -6.58 11.27
C LEU A 95 -9.85 -7.24 11.32
N ALA A 96 -8.80 -6.48 11.67
CA ALA A 96 -7.45 -7.01 11.80
C ALA A 96 -7.36 -8.09 12.90
N ALA A 97 -8.02 -7.87 14.05
CA ALA A 97 -8.07 -8.85 15.12
C ALA A 97 -8.81 -10.14 14.71
N ALA A 98 -9.94 -10.02 14.01
CA ALA A 98 -10.69 -11.16 13.49
C ALA A 98 -9.88 -11.94 12.44
N ALA A 99 -9.24 -11.25 11.50
CA ALA A 99 -8.38 -11.88 10.49
C ALA A 99 -7.21 -12.62 11.15
N ALA A 100 -6.56 -12.04 12.17
CA ALA A 100 -5.46 -12.67 12.88
C ALA A 100 -5.85 -13.98 13.59
N GLN A 101 -7.13 -14.15 13.96
CA GLN A 101 -7.63 -15.39 14.56
C GLN A 101 -7.82 -16.51 13.52
N VAL A 102 -8.15 -16.15 12.28
CA VAL A 102 -8.59 -17.11 11.25
C VAL A 102 -7.47 -17.48 10.28
N VAL A 103 -6.58 -16.53 9.91
CA VAL A 103 -5.46 -16.75 8.99
C VAL A 103 -4.58 -17.96 9.34
N PRO A 104 -4.28 -18.28 10.62
CA PRO A 104 -3.48 -19.47 10.95
C PRO A 104 -4.11 -20.81 10.54
N ALA A 105 -5.42 -20.85 10.29
CA ALA A 105 -6.13 -22.03 9.79
C ALA A 105 -6.09 -22.16 8.26
N ALA A 106 -5.65 -21.14 7.51
CA ALA A 106 -5.49 -21.22 6.06
C ALA A 106 -4.31 -22.13 5.68
N SER A 107 -4.45 -22.87 4.58
CA SER A 107 -3.38 -23.65 3.98
C SER A 107 -2.23 -22.75 3.53
N ARG A 108 -1.00 -23.27 3.64
CA ARG A 108 0.20 -22.70 3.00
C ARG A 108 0.66 -23.48 1.77
N ASP A 109 -0.13 -24.49 1.39
CA ASP A 109 0.09 -25.33 0.23
C ASP A 109 -0.77 -24.82 -0.93
N ASP A 110 -0.10 -24.36 -1.99
CA ASP A 110 -0.70 -23.77 -3.19
C ASP A 110 -1.27 -24.83 -4.15
N THR A 111 -1.18 -26.13 -3.84
CA THR A 111 -1.84 -27.19 -4.63
C THR A 111 -3.36 -27.03 -4.66
N LEU A 112 -3.94 -26.39 -3.64
CA LEU A 112 -5.35 -26.08 -3.54
C LEU A 112 -5.54 -24.61 -3.13
N PRO A 113 -5.46 -23.68 -4.10
CA PRO A 113 -5.49 -22.24 -3.84
C PRO A 113 -6.72 -21.76 -3.06
N ILE A 114 -7.84 -22.47 -3.16
CA ILE A 114 -9.04 -22.13 -2.39
C ILE A 114 -8.82 -22.21 -0.88
N LEU A 115 -7.88 -23.05 -0.42
CA LEU A 115 -7.57 -23.22 1.00
C LEU A 115 -6.55 -22.21 1.51
N THR A 116 -5.86 -21.48 0.62
CA THR A 116 -4.94 -20.40 1.04
C THR A 116 -5.66 -19.09 1.30
N ALA A 117 -6.94 -19.01 0.95
CA ALA A 117 -7.79 -17.85 1.15
C ALA A 117 -8.51 -17.85 2.50
N VAL A 118 -8.90 -16.65 2.94
CA VAL A 118 -9.91 -16.45 4.00
C VAL A 118 -11.23 -16.15 3.32
N CYS A 119 -12.26 -16.96 3.59
CA CYS A 119 -13.63 -16.69 3.20
C CYS A 119 -14.19 -15.55 4.05
N LEU A 120 -14.72 -14.53 3.39
CA LEU A 120 -15.43 -13.41 4.01
C LEU A 120 -16.88 -13.45 3.53
N ASP A 121 -17.80 -13.61 4.48
CA ASP A 121 -19.24 -13.64 4.24
C ASP A 121 -19.93 -12.48 4.97
N ILE A 122 -20.89 -11.82 4.33
CA ILE A 122 -21.57 -10.64 4.85
C ILE A 122 -23.08 -10.88 4.82
N ASP A 123 -23.71 -10.89 5.99
CA ASP A 123 -25.16 -10.96 6.17
C ASP A 123 -25.65 -9.74 6.98
N GLY A 124 -26.11 -8.71 6.26
CA GLY A 124 -26.56 -7.46 6.85
C GLY A 124 -25.45 -6.76 7.64
N ALA A 125 -25.57 -6.76 8.97
CA ALA A 125 -24.60 -6.15 9.88
C ALA A 125 -23.56 -7.17 10.42
N ALA A 126 -23.71 -8.45 10.10
CA ALA A 126 -22.79 -9.51 10.50
C ALA A 126 -21.78 -9.78 9.38
N MET A 127 -20.52 -9.92 9.77
CA MET A 127 -19.44 -10.34 8.88
C MET A 127 -18.74 -11.54 9.50
N THR A 128 -18.60 -12.62 8.72
CA THR A 128 -17.99 -13.87 9.15
C THR A 128 -16.69 -14.08 8.38
N LEU A 129 -15.61 -14.41 9.09
CA LEU A 129 -14.34 -14.82 8.50
C LEU A 129 -14.10 -16.29 8.80
N ALA A 130 -13.75 -17.09 7.78
CA ALA A 130 -13.45 -18.51 7.93
C ALA A 130 -12.27 -18.92 7.03
N ALA A 131 -11.41 -19.81 7.53
CA ALA A 131 -10.32 -20.42 6.77
C ALA A 131 -10.11 -21.86 7.25
N THR A 132 -9.56 -22.70 6.38
CA THR A 132 -9.29 -24.10 6.71
C THR A 132 -8.18 -24.67 5.84
N ASP A 133 -7.39 -25.56 6.43
CA ASP A 133 -6.35 -26.37 5.78
C ASP A 133 -6.80 -27.83 5.59
N ARG A 134 -8.11 -28.10 5.79
CA ARG A 134 -8.77 -29.43 5.90
C ARG A 134 -8.63 -30.15 7.23
N TYR A 135 -7.75 -29.69 8.12
CA TYR A 135 -7.55 -30.30 9.44
C TYR A 135 -8.15 -29.45 10.56
N ARG A 136 -8.28 -28.14 10.33
CA ARG A 136 -8.73 -27.16 11.33
C ARG A 136 -9.68 -26.16 10.70
N LEU A 137 -10.59 -25.62 11.52
CA LEU A 137 -11.53 -24.54 11.20
C LEU A 137 -11.61 -23.59 12.38
#